data_AF-A0A2E0V4C7-F1
#
_entry.id   AF-A0A2E0V4C7-F1
#
_cell.length_a   1.000
_cell.length_b   1.000
_cell.length_c   1.000
_cell.angle_alpha   90.00
_cell.angle_beta   90.00
_cell.angle_gamma   90.00
#
_symmetry.space_group_name_H-M   'P 1'
#
loop_
_entity.id
_entity.type
_entity.pdbx_description
1 polymer ?
#
loop_
_entity_poly.entity_id
_entity_poly.type
_entity_poly.pdbx_seq_one_letter_code
_entity_poly.pdbx_strand_id
1 'polypeptide(L)'
;MRRVIHLISWGLGVSVLAAQNNESPEALLDALLPDAEKIEEFDHLVDKLGADDFKVRKEAMDLLLEASLIPKRVLQRGLKSEEPEIRARVREIIRRGGRAKSEAVFRRALELLAAGNGKGLLNKVAAILEGGLTVEGGLAARVGSGISLPGDVELLERLAGADTASARRMAAAGAEAIGEVGMSVLRRLLDDADEAVRMQAAVGLANLGEVAGVRGLAEFLNSESTEARTRAWEGLQALTGRSFGYSPIDQPETRKAAAQKWLEFLKGEFELKGKVGESRVIALFNGRDLRGWTHYRGGNPVDPDQKTWTVEDGILHCPGEGPGDLRTNVNFEDYVLVVSYRFPGPRADGGIGLIMTPRKGQPAGGFARDGGDYLEVQLLPGRSGDLYKIGGFRAKVDGKDLRFAHRRKEEVKEPLKEWHEMRLEVRDGLVKVYLNGILVNEAAAQEKSGRIVLREERSKLEFRQITLLPVGG
;
A
#
# COMPACT_ATOMS: atom_id res chain seq x y z
N MET A 1 8.74 47.21 60.54
CA MET A 1 8.75 45.96 61.32
C MET A 1 7.67 45.03 60.77
N ARG A 2 8.08 43.83 60.34
CA ARG A 2 7.31 42.59 60.12
C ARG A 2 6.05 42.61 59.23
N ARG A 3 6.26 42.26 57.95
CA ARG A 3 5.30 41.49 57.15
C ARG A 3 5.24 40.07 57.71
N VAL A 4 4.04 39.59 58.03
CA VAL A 4 3.77 38.18 58.31
C VAL A 4 3.24 37.56 57.01
N ILE A 5 3.95 36.52 56.56
CA ILE A 5 3.62 35.70 55.40
C ILE A 5 2.62 34.64 55.87
N HIS A 6 1.43 34.60 55.28
CA HIS A 6 0.58 33.41 55.30
C HIS A 6 0.74 32.68 53.98
N LEU A 7 1.26 31.45 54.06
CA LEU A 7 1.26 30.47 52.99
C LEU A 7 -0.19 30.13 52.61
N ILE A 8 -0.52 30.27 51.32
CA ILE A 8 -1.63 29.56 50.70
C ILE A 8 -1.04 28.76 49.54
N SER A 9 -1.18 27.45 49.69
CA SER A 9 -0.88 26.37 48.75
C SER A 9 -1.04 26.77 47.28
N TRP A 10 0.06 26.82 46.55
CA TRP A 10 0.11 26.66 45.10
C TRP A 10 0.36 25.18 44.82
N GLY A 11 -0.67 24.47 44.38
CA GLY A 11 -0.58 23.02 44.21
C GLY A 11 -1.68 22.43 43.33
N LEU A 12 -2.02 23.07 42.21
CA LEU A 12 -2.88 22.49 41.17
C LEU A 12 -2.45 23.01 39.80
N GLY A 13 -1.29 22.56 39.33
CA GLY A 13 -0.77 22.86 37.98
C GLY A 13 0.01 21.73 37.32
N VAL A 14 0.16 20.59 38.01
CA VAL A 14 0.97 19.46 37.53
C VAL A 14 0.28 18.15 37.95
N SER A 15 -0.71 17.67 37.19
CA SER A 15 -1.21 16.29 37.37
C SER A 15 -2.17 15.74 36.30
N VAL A 16 -2.26 16.30 35.08
CA VAL A 16 -3.04 15.65 33.99
C VAL A 16 -2.16 15.03 32.89
N LEU A 17 -0.93 15.52 32.72
CA LEU A 17 0.00 15.01 31.71
C LEU A 17 0.98 13.95 32.23
N ALA A 18 1.11 13.79 33.55
CA ALA A 18 2.10 12.88 34.16
C ALA A 18 1.53 11.50 34.56
N ALA A 19 0.23 11.25 34.40
CA ALA A 19 -0.43 9.99 34.76
C ALA A 19 -0.68 9.02 33.57
N GLN A 20 -0.47 9.47 32.33
CA GLN A 20 -0.90 8.73 31.13
C GLN A 20 -0.01 7.55 30.68
N ASN A 21 1.05 7.21 31.42
CA ASN A 21 1.99 6.17 31.00
C ASN A 21 1.65 4.75 31.48
N ASN A 22 0.59 4.55 32.29
CA ASN A 22 0.25 3.23 32.87
C ASN A 22 -1.24 2.84 32.81
N GLU A 23 -2.09 3.59 32.13
CA GLU A 23 -3.53 3.29 32.06
C GLU A 23 -3.86 2.29 30.94
N SER A 24 -4.71 1.30 31.25
CA SER A 24 -5.16 0.32 30.26
C SER A 24 -6.06 0.98 29.21
N PRO A 25 -6.10 0.47 27.97
CA PRO A 25 -7.00 1.01 26.94
C PRO A 25 -8.47 0.95 27.37
N GLU A 26 -8.88 -0.09 28.10
CA GLU A 26 -10.25 -0.20 28.62
C GLU A 26 -10.58 0.93 29.61
N ALA A 27 -9.70 1.23 30.56
CA ALA A 27 -9.91 2.30 31.53
C ALA A 27 -10.04 3.68 30.85
N LEU A 28 -9.27 3.92 29.79
CA LEU A 28 -9.36 5.15 29.00
C LEU A 28 -10.68 5.24 28.22
N LEU A 29 -11.19 4.12 27.70
CA LEU A 29 -12.52 4.08 27.05
C LEU A 29 -13.64 4.28 28.08
N ASP A 30 -13.52 3.67 29.26
CA ASP A 30 -14.51 3.82 30.34
C ASP A 30 -14.56 5.25 30.87
N ALA A 31 -13.42 5.93 30.98
CA ALA A 31 -13.37 7.35 31.34
C ALA A 31 -14.10 8.27 30.35
N LEU A 32 -14.35 7.80 29.12
CA LEU A 32 -15.11 8.52 28.11
C LEU A 32 -16.59 8.12 28.08
N LEU A 33 -16.95 6.93 28.56
CA LEU A 33 -18.32 6.44 28.48
C LEU A 33 -19.12 6.80 29.74
N PRO A 34 -20.20 7.59 29.61
CA PRO A 34 -21.05 7.88 30.76
C PRO A 34 -21.85 6.64 31.17
N ASP A 35 -21.96 6.39 32.48
CA ASP A 35 -22.85 5.37 33.04
C ASP A 35 -24.33 5.80 32.97
N ALA A 36 -25.25 4.90 33.35
CA ALA A 36 -26.68 5.16 33.24
C ALA A 36 -27.14 6.41 34.03
N GLU A 37 -26.61 6.60 35.24
CA GLU A 37 -26.91 7.75 36.09
C GLU A 37 -26.41 9.05 35.46
N LYS A 38 -25.20 9.04 34.91
CA LYS A 38 -24.62 10.16 34.17
C LYS A 38 -25.43 10.52 32.93
N ILE A 39 -26.01 9.53 32.24
CA ILE A 39 -26.82 9.83 31.07
C ILE A 39 -28.17 10.45 31.47
N GLU A 40 -28.80 9.98 32.55
CA GLU A 40 -29.99 10.63 33.11
C GLU A 40 -29.69 12.06 33.58
N GLU A 41 -28.52 12.27 34.18
CA GLU A 41 -28.02 13.60 34.54
C GLU A 41 -27.93 14.50 33.29
N PHE A 42 -27.32 14.04 32.19
CA PHE A 42 -27.24 14.81 30.96
C PHE A 42 -28.59 15.10 30.33
N ASP A 43 -29.49 14.12 30.34
CA ASP A 43 -30.86 14.28 29.88
C ASP A 43 -31.55 15.42 30.67
N HIS A 44 -31.47 15.40 32.00
CA HIS A 44 -32.04 16.47 32.84
C HIS A 44 -31.36 17.84 32.64
N LEU A 45 -30.04 17.87 32.42
CA LEU A 45 -29.31 19.09 32.10
C LEU A 45 -29.75 19.69 30.76
N VAL A 46 -30.02 18.86 29.74
CA VAL A 46 -30.55 19.33 28.45
C VAL A 46 -31.92 19.97 28.61
N ASP A 47 -32.80 19.42 29.44
CA ASP A 47 -34.12 20.01 29.69
C ASP A 47 -33.99 21.37 30.40
N LYS A 48 -33.04 21.50 31.33
CA LYS A 48 -32.72 22.76 32.02
C LYS A 48 -32.16 23.84 31.11
N LEU A 49 -31.70 23.53 29.89
CA LEU A 49 -31.28 24.55 28.92
C LEU A 49 -32.43 25.47 28.49
N GLY A 50 -33.69 25.06 28.68
CA GLY A 50 -34.88 25.86 28.39
C GLY A 50 -35.52 26.52 29.61
N ALA A 51 -34.95 26.38 30.82
CA ALA A 51 -35.55 26.95 32.04
C ALA A 51 -35.70 28.48 31.95
N ASP A 52 -36.73 29.09 32.54
CA ASP A 52 -36.91 30.56 32.52
C ASP A 52 -35.80 31.31 33.29
N ASP A 53 -35.25 30.69 34.34
CA ASP A 53 -34.17 31.26 35.14
C ASP A 53 -32.82 31.18 34.40
N PHE A 54 -32.21 32.36 34.17
CA PHE A 54 -30.91 32.47 33.51
C PHE A 54 -29.79 31.71 34.22
N LYS A 55 -29.75 31.70 35.56
CA LYS A 55 -28.71 30.98 36.33
C LYS A 55 -28.81 29.48 36.11
N VAL A 56 -30.03 28.93 36.12
CA VAL A 56 -30.28 27.50 35.88
C VAL A 56 -29.84 27.11 34.47
N ARG A 57 -30.19 27.91 33.45
CA ARG A 57 -29.74 27.66 32.07
C ARG A 57 -28.22 27.74 31.92
N LYS A 58 -27.58 28.70 32.59
CA LYS A 58 -26.13 28.90 32.51
C LYS A 58 -25.38 27.75 33.17
N GLU A 59 -25.79 27.33 34.37
CA GLU A 59 -25.18 26.21 35.08
C GLU A 59 -25.30 24.91 34.27
N ALA A 60 -26.47 24.64 33.70
CA ALA A 60 -26.67 23.48 32.82
C ALA A 60 -25.76 23.52 31.58
N MET A 61 -25.58 24.71 30.99
CA MET A 61 -24.69 24.91 29.86
C MET A 61 -23.23 24.64 30.23
N ASP A 62 -22.75 25.19 31.35
CA ASP A 62 -21.36 25.05 31.80
C ASP A 62 -21.03 23.57 32.09
N LEU A 63 -21.91 22.85 32.78
CA LEU A 63 -21.75 21.41 33.06
C LEU A 63 -21.71 20.55 31.78
N LEU A 64 -22.56 20.87 30.80
CA LEU A 64 -22.56 20.15 29.51
C LEU A 64 -21.34 20.49 28.66
N LEU A 65 -20.77 21.70 28.77
CA LEU A 65 -19.54 22.06 28.07
C LEU A 65 -18.30 21.38 28.66
N GLU A 66 -18.30 21.11 29.98
CA GLU A 66 -17.22 20.42 30.69
C GLU A 66 -17.27 18.89 30.56
N ALA A 67 -18.41 18.33 30.13
CA ALA A 67 -18.60 16.89 29.99
C ALA A 67 -17.61 16.26 28.99
N SER A 68 -17.01 15.13 29.39
CA SER A 68 -16.08 14.36 28.53
C SER A 68 -16.77 13.83 27.28
N LEU A 69 -17.94 13.21 27.40
CA LEU A 69 -18.74 12.75 26.27
C LEU A 69 -20.21 12.81 26.61
N ILE A 70 -20.98 13.55 25.82
CA ILE A 70 -22.43 13.52 25.88
C ILE A 70 -22.91 12.54 24.81
N PRO A 71 -23.70 11.50 25.15
CA PRO A 71 -24.15 10.53 24.16
C PRO A 71 -24.96 11.18 23.03
N LYS A 72 -24.78 10.69 21.79
CA LYS A 72 -25.52 11.19 20.62
C LYS A 72 -27.04 11.17 20.82
N ARG A 73 -27.59 10.20 21.56
CA ARG A 73 -29.03 10.15 21.87
C ARG A 73 -29.52 11.37 22.65
N VAL A 74 -28.73 11.84 23.62
CA VAL A 74 -29.07 12.98 24.47
C VAL A 74 -29.03 14.27 23.65
N LEU A 75 -27.96 14.44 22.85
CA LEU A 75 -27.82 15.58 21.95
C LEU A 75 -28.92 15.60 20.87
N GLN A 76 -29.25 14.45 20.28
CA GLN A 76 -30.33 14.34 19.28
C GLN A 76 -31.69 14.65 19.87
N ARG A 77 -31.96 14.24 21.12
CA ARG A 77 -33.19 14.61 21.83
C ARG A 77 -33.28 16.13 21.98
N GLY A 78 -32.22 16.77 22.44
CA GLY A 78 -32.15 18.23 22.56
C GLY A 78 -32.32 18.97 21.22
N LEU A 79 -31.72 18.46 20.14
CA LEU A 79 -31.88 19.02 18.78
C LEU A 79 -33.30 18.87 18.23
N LYS A 80 -34.06 17.86 18.69
CA LYS A 80 -35.46 17.60 18.32
C LYS A 80 -36.47 18.24 19.30
N SER A 81 -36.02 18.94 20.32
CA SER A 81 -36.91 19.60 21.29
C SER A 81 -37.81 20.62 20.60
N GLU A 82 -39.05 20.78 21.06
CA GLU A 82 -39.99 21.82 20.59
C GLU A 82 -39.49 23.23 20.98
N GLU A 83 -38.68 23.34 22.03
CA GLU A 83 -38.13 24.60 22.53
C GLU A 83 -36.95 25.13 21.69
N PRO A 84 -37.07 26.30 21.03
CA PRO A 84 -36.01 26.86 20.19
C PRO A 84 -34.69 27.13 20.93
N GLU A 85 -34.78 27.56 22.20
CA GLU A 85 -33.61 27.89 23.04
C GLU A 85 -32.79 26.62 23.34
N ILE A 86 -33.45 25.50 23.66
CA ILE A 86 -32.79 24.20 23.86
C ILE A 86 -32.06 23.80 22.58
N ARG A 87 -32.72 23.87 21.42
CA ARG A 87 -32.09 23.53 20.13
C ARG A 87 -30.86 24.39 19.86
N ALA A 88 -30.93 25.70 20.12
CA ALA A 88 -29.82 26.62 19.89
C ALA A 88 -28.61 26.31 20.78
N ARG A 89 -28.84 26.09 22.08
CA ARG A 89 -27.77 25.79 23.05
C ARG A 89 -27.14 24.43 22.82
N VAL A 90 -27.93 23.42 22.45
CA VAL A 90 -27.40 22.10 22.10
C VAL A 90 -26.47 22.18 20.89
N ARG A 91 -26.79 22.98 19.87
CA ARG A 91 -25.85 23.24 18.75
C ARG A 91 -24.56 23.91 19.22
N GLU A 92 -24.65 24.81 20.20
CA GLU A 92 -23.47 25.45 20.78
C GLU A 92 -22.60 24.46 21.58
N ILE A 93 -23.20 23.57 22.37
CA ILE A 93 -22.50 22.50 23.08
C ILE A 93 -21.75 21.59 22.11
N ILE A 94 -22.41 21.18 21.02
CA ILE A 94 -21.79 20.39 19.95
C ILE A 94 -20.57 21.10 19.36
N ARG A 95 -20.60 22.44 19.29
CA ARG A 95 -19.53 23.27 18.72
C ARG A 95 -18.39 23.55 19.71
N ARG A 96 -18.69 23.73 21.00
CA ARG A 96 -17.77 24.29 22.01
C ARG A 96 -17.31 23.30 23.09
N GLY A 97 -18.00 22.19 23.30
CA GLY A 97 -17.73 21.28 24.43
C GLY A 97 -16.34 20.63 24.36
N GLY A 98 -15.91 20.02 25.47
CA GLY A 98 -14.58 19.42 25.73
C GLY A 98 -14.05 18.34 24.77
N ARG A 99 -14.62 18.25 23.57
CA ARG A 99 -14.33 17.35 22.46
C ARG A 99 -12.84 17.15 22.19
N ALA A 100 -12.03 18.21 22.17
CA ALA A 100 -10.60 18.09 21.89
C ALA A 100 -9.83 17.26 22.94
N LYS A 101 -10.19 17.41 24.22
CA LYS A 101 -9.60 16.62 25.31
C LYS A 101 -10.03 15.16 25.21
N SER A 102 -11.31 14.94 24.93
CA SER A 102 -11.89 13.60 24.79
C SER A 102 -11.37 12.86 23.56
N GLU A 103 -11.18 13.56 22.45
CA GLU A 103 -10.53 13.02 21.24
C GLU A 103 -9.07 12.64 21.51
N ALA A 104 -8.34 13.40 22.34
CA ALA A 104 -6.98 13.05 22.73
C ALA A 104 -6.92 11.77 23.58
N VAL A 105 -7.82 11.65 24.57
CA VAL A 105 -7.95 10.43 25.40
C VAL A 105 -8.36 9.24 24.52
N PHE A 106 -9.32 9.43 23.63
CA PHE A 106 -9.80 8.38 22.74
C PHE A 106 -8.72 7.93 21.77
N ARG A 107 -7.98 8.87 21.14
CA ARG A 107 -6.84 8.56 20.28
C ARG A 107 -5.81 7.72 21.03
N ARG A 108 -5.48 8.10 22.27
CA ARG A 108 -4.53 7.34 23.08
C ARG A 108 -5.01 5.91 23.36
N ALA A 109 -6.29 5.74 23.69
CA ALA A 109 -6.88 4.41 23.88
C ALA A 109 -6.76 3.56 22.60
N LEU A 110 -7.09 4.13 21.44
CA LEU A 110 -7.00 3.45 20.14
C LEU A 110 -5.56 3.11 19.75
N GLU A 111 -4.58 3.96 20.04
CA GLU A 111 -3.15 3.67 19.83
C GLU A 111 -2.69 2.46 20.65
N LEU A 112 -3.11 2.37 21.92
CA LEU A 112 -2.82 1.23 22.78
C LEU A 112 -3.49 -0.05 22.27
N LEU A 113 -4.75 0.04 21.82
CA LEU A 113 -5.45 -1.09 21.19
C LEU A 113 -4.75 -1.56 19.91
N ALA A 114 -4.29 -0.64 19.08
CA ALA A 114 -3.58 -0.96 17.84
C ALA A 114 -2.16 -1.51 18.03
N ALA A 115 -1.63 -1.46 19.26
CA ALA A 115 -0.30 -1.97 19.64
C ALA A 115 -0.36 -3.28 20.46
N GLY A 116 -1.54 -3.73 20.90
CA GLY A 116 -1.71 -4.89 21.78
C GLY A 116 -2.94 -5.76 21.42
N ASN A 117 -3.33 -6.67 22.33
CA ASN A 117 -4.43 -7.63 22.14
C ASN A 117 -5.68 -7.22 22.93
N GLY A 118 -6.26 -6.06 22.62
CA GLY A 118 -7.48 -5.53 23.26
C GLY A 118 -8.78 -6.11 22.71
N LYS A 119 -8.81 -7.42 22.44
CA LYS A 119 -9.97 -8.12 21.87
C LYS A 119 -11.22 -7.93 22.71
N GLY A 120 -12.37 -7.77 22.05
CA GLY A 120 -13.67 -7.63 22.71
C GLY A 120 -14.02 -6.23 23.20
N LEU A 121 -13.19 -5.21 22.95
CA LEU A 121 -13.47 -3.82 23.29
C LEU A 121 -14.14 -3.02 22.17
N LEU A 122 -14.53 -3.69 21.06
CA LEU A 122 -15.13 -3.02 19.90
C LEU A 122 -16.46 -2.34 20.24
N ASN A 123 -17.26 -2.92 21.12
CA ASN A 123 -18.51 -2.32 21.60
C ASN A 123 -18.31 -0.94 22.23
N LYS A 124 -17.28 -0.77 23.08
CA LYS A 124 -16.95 0.50 23.73
C LYS A 124 -16.44 1.52 22.71
N VAL A 125 -15.55 1.08 21.80
CA VAL A 125 -15.05 1.92 20.70
C VAL A 125 -16.20 2.40 19.79
N ALA A 126 -17.11 1.50 19.43
CA ALA A 126 -18.27 1.81 18.61
C ALA A 126 -19.19 2.84 19.29
N ALA A 127 -19.48 2.65 20.58
CA ALA A 127 -20.29 3.60 21.36
C ALA A 127 -19.67 5.02 21.39
N ILE A 128 -18.35 5.12 21.51
CA ILE A 128 -17.65 6.43 21.50
C ILE A 128 -17.69 7.08 20.11
N LEU A 129 -17.46 6.31 19.04
CA LEU A 129 -17.57 6.81 17.66
C LEU A 129 -19.00 7.28 17.35
N GLU A 130 -20.01 6.53 17.79
CA GLU A 130 -21.42 6.91 17.68
C GLU A 130 -21.76 8.13 18.52
N GLY A 131 -21.06 8.35 19.63
CA GLY A 131 -21.09 9.58 20.43
C GLY A 131 -20.55 10.81 19.70
N GLY A 132 -19.93 10.63 18.53
CA GLY A 132 -19.50 11.71 17.64
C GLY A 132 -18.02 12.04 17.72
N LEU A 133 -17.23 11.31 18.51
CA LEU A 133 -15.76 11.42 18.48
C LEU A 133 -15.23 10.81 17.19
N THR A 134 -14.16 11.40 16.68
CA THR A 134 -13.54 10.96 15.42
C THR A 134 -12.10 10.52 15.65
N VAL A 135 -11.64 9.67 14.75
CA VAL A 135 -10.25 9.22 14.67
C VAL A 135 -9.80 9.21 13.21
N GLU A 136 -8.49 9.25 13.03
CA GLU A 136 -7.83 9.06 11.74
C GLU A 136 -8.09 7.65 11.19
N GLY A 137 -8.31 7.55 9.87
CA GLY A 137 -8.80 6.35 9.21
C GLY A 137 -7.86 5.15 9.29
N GLY A 138 -6.54 5.36 9.24
CA GLY A 138 -5.55 4.30 9.35
C GLY A 138 -5.51 3.68 10.74
N LEU A 139 -5.56 4.51 11.79
CA LEU A 139 -5.68 4.02 13.17
C LEU A 139 -6.99 3.26 13.39
N ALA A 140 -8.11 3.77 12.88
CA ALA A 140 -9.40 3.09 12.91
C ALA A 140 -9.35 1.69 12.28
N ALA A 141 -8.77 1.56 11.09
CA ALA A 141 -8.64 0.27 10.41
C ALA A 141 -7.77 -0.72 11.22
N ARG A 142 -6.64 -0.26 11.75
CA ARG A 142 -5.76 -1.10 12.60
C ARG A 142 -6.47 -1.61 13.84
N VAL A 143 -7.23 -0.75 14.52
CA VAL A 143 -8.02 -1.15 15.69
C VAL A 143 -9.07 -2.16 15.29
N GLY A 144 -9.87 -1.87 14.26
CA GLY A 144 -10.92 -2.77 13.77
C GLY A 144 -10.37 -4.18 13.48
N SER A 145 -9.28 -4.26 12.72
CA SER A 145 -8.63 -5.54 12.41
C SER A 145 -8.09 -6.27 13.65
N GLY A 146 -7.55 -5.53 14.63
CA GLY A 146 -6.90 -6.12 15.81
C GLY A 146 -7.85 -6.62 16.89
N ILE A 147 -9.02 -5.97 17.07
CA ILE A 147 -9.87 -6.23 18.24
C ILE A 147 -11.20 -6.93 17.94
N SER A 148 -11.60 -7.00 16.67
CA SER A 148 -12.89 -7.59 16.27
C SER A 148 -12.94 -9.10 16.49
N LEU A 149 -14.10 -9.59 16.88
CA LEU A 149 -14.41 -11.01 17.09
C LEU A 149 -15.55 -11.46 16.17
N PRO A 150 -15.66 -12.75 15.83
CA PRO A 150 -16.75 -13.24 14.96
C PRO A 150 -18.17 -12.88 15.44
N GLY A 151 -18.38 -12.71 16.75
CA GLY A 151 -19.67 -12.27 17.32
C GLY A 151 -19.99 -10.79 17.13
N ASP A 152 -19.05 -9.98 16.62
CA ASP A 152 -19.21 -8.53 16.47
C ASP A 152 -19.86 -8.11 15.15
N VAL A 153 -20.36 -9.05 14.33
CA VAL A 153 -20.89 -8.73 12.98
C VAL A 153 -21.96 -7.64 13.00
N GLU A 154 -22.90 -7.68 13.95
CA GLU A 154 -23.95 -6.64 14.08
C GLU A 154 -23.38 -5.26 14.46
N LEU A 155 -22.31 -5.23 15.27
CA LEU A 155 -21.61 -3.98 15.59
C LEU A 155 -20.87 -3.42 14.38
N LEU A 156 -20.23 -4.30 13.59
CA LEU A 156 -19.56 -3.91 12.35
C LEU A 156 -20.57 -3.41 11.30
N GLU A 157 -21.76 -4.01 11.20
CA GLU A 157 -22.84 -3.52 10.33
C GLU A 157 -23.32 -2.11 10.72
N ARG A 158 -23.43 -1.84 12.02
CA ARG A 158 -23.73 -0.49 12.53
C ARG A 158 -22.63 0.50 12.18
N LEU A 159 -21.36 0.14 12.42
CA LEU A 159 -20.21 0.99 12.09
C LEU A 159 -20.10 1.24 10.57
N ALA A 160 -20.44 0.26 9.74
CA ALA A 160 -20.52 0.40 8.29
C ALA A 160 -21.62 1.39 7.84
N GLY A 161 -22.63 1.62 8.66
CA GLY A 161 -23.66 2.65 8.46
C GLY A 161 -23.35 4.01 9.09
N ALA A 162 -22.18 4.19 9.71
CA ALA A 162 -21.86 5.41 10.44
C ALA A 162 -21.58 6.61 9.52
N ASP A 163 -21.84 7.82 10.03
CA ASP A 163 -21.67 9.07 9.30
C ASP A 163 -20.20 9.32 8.88
N THR A 164 -19.23 8.80 9.65
CA THR A 164 -17.81 9.07 9.47
C THR A 164 -17.11 7.97 8.67
N ALA A 165 -16.27 8.36 7.71
CA ALA A 165 -15.47 7.42 6.93
C ALA A 165 -14.54 6.58 7.79
N SER A 166 -13.99 7.12 8.89
CA SER A 166 -13.12 6.37 9.79
C SER A 166 -13.84 5.22 10.51
N ALA A 167 -15.09 5.41 10.94
CA ALA A 167 -15.89 4.33 11.52
C ALA A 167 -16.17 3.24 10.46
N ARG A 168 -16.50 3.63 9.22
CA ARG A 168 -16.71 2.68 8.13
C ARG A 168 -15.43 1.94 7.70
N ARG A 169 -14.26 2.60 7.76
CA ARG A 169 -12.95 1.95 7.57
C ARG A 169 -12.64 0.95 8.68
N MET A 170 -12.97 1.27 9.92
CA MET A 170 -12.87 0.34 11.06
C MET A 170 -13.76 -0.89 10.82
N ALA A 171 -15.00 -0.67 10.37
CA ALA A 171 -15.94 -1.73 10.03
C ALA A 171 -15.39 -2.65 8.94
N ALA A 172 -14.85 -2.10 7.85
CA ALA A 172 -14.25 -2.89 6.78
C ALA A 172 -13.07 -3.72 7.27
N ALA A 173 -12.13 -3.13 8.00
CA ALA A 173 -10.96 -3.86 8.50
C ALA A 173 -11.32 -4.93 9.55
N GLY A 174 -12.30 -4.65 10.41
CA GLY A 174 -12.84 -5.63 11.35
C GLY A 174 -13.58 -6.77 10.66
N ALA A 175 -14.35 -6.46 9.62
CA ALA A 175 -15.06 -7.44 8.82
C ALA A 175 -14.12 -8.40 8.09
N GLU A 176 -13.01 -7.91 7.54
CA GLU A 176 -11.94 -8.77 6.99
C GLU A 176 -11.36 -9.70 8.07
N ALA A 177 -11.09 -9.18 9.27
CA ALA A 177 -10.48 -9.94 10.36
C ALA A 177 -11.36 -11.09 10.90
N ILE A 178 -12.69 -10.96 10.79
CA ILE A 178 -13.63 -11.99 11.25
C ILE A 178 -14.01 -13.02 10.16
N GLY A 179 -13.40 -12.93 8.98
CA GLY A 179 -13.51 -13.94 7.93
C GLY A 179 -14.85 -13.94 7.19
N GLU A 180 -15.35 -15.12 6.82
CA GLU A 180 -16.55 -15.30 6.01
C GLU A 180 -17.79 -14.57 6.57
N VAL A 181 -17.93 -14.54 7.89
CA VAL A 181 -19.06 -13.88 8.57
C VAL A 181 -19.08 -12.37 8.31
N GLY A 182 -17.92 -11.74 8.10
CA GLY A 182 -17.81 -10.31 7.78
C GLY A 182 -18.02 -9.96 6.31
N MET A 183 -18.12 -10.93 5.41
CA MET A 183 -18.21 -10.65 3.96
C MET A 183 -19.45 -9.81 3.58
N SER A 184 -20.57 -9.96 4.29
CA SER A 184 -21.79 -9.14 4.04
C SER A 184 -21.51 -7.65 4.24
N VAL A 185 -20.79 -7.30 5.31
CA VAL A 185 -20.37 -5.94 5.63
C VAL A 185 -19.47 -5.39 4.54
N LEU A 186 -18.47 -6.17 4.11
CA LEU A 186 -17.54 -5.74 3.07
C LEU A 186 -18.23 -5.53 1.72
N ARG A 187 -19.15 -6.42 1.31
CA ARG A 187 -19.89 -6.27 0.05
C ARG A 187 -20.69 -4.98 0.02
N ARG A 188 -21.33 -4.59 1.13
CA ARG A 188 -22.02 -3.30 1.26
C ARG A 188 -21.07 -2.11 1.12
N LEU A 189 -19.86 -2.21 1.67
CA LEU A 189 -18.87 -1.12 1.70
C LEU A 189 -18.10 -0.96 0.37
N LEU A 190 -18.28 -1.85 -0.61
CA LEU A 190 -17.75 -1.65 -1.96
C LEU A 190 -18.36 -0.41 -2.64
N ASP A 191 -19.61 -0.07 -2.32
CA ASP A 191 -20.33 1.07 -2.89
C ASP A 191 -20.24 2.34 -2.02
N ASP A 192 -19.31 2.38 -1.04
CA ASP A 192 -19.19 3.52 -0.14
C ASP A 192 -18.82 4.81 -0.89
N ALA A 193 -19.29 5.96 -0.38
CA ALA A 193 -18.94 7.26 -0.95
C ALA A 193 -17.43 7.57 -0.82
N ASP A 194 -16.79 7.07 0.24
CA ASP A 194 -15.37 7.33 0.53
C ASP A 194 -14.44 6.32 -0.17
N GLU A 195 -13.47 6.83 -0.92
CA GLU A 195 -12.52 6.03 -1.69
C GLU A 195 -11.69 5.07 -0.82
N ALA A 196 -11.28 5.51 0.38
CA ALA A 196 -10.45 4.69 1.26
C ALA A 196 -11.26 3.58 1.95
N VAL A 197 -12.56 3.80 2.18
CA VAL A 197 -13.49 2.75 2.63
C VAL A 197 -13.68 1.70 1.54
N ARG A 198 -13.97 2.11 0.29
CA ARG A 198 -14.10 1.20 -0.84
C ARG A 198 -12.83 0.37 -1.06
N MET A 199 -11.65 1.00 -0.96
CA MET A 199 -10.37 0.30 -1.10
C MET A 199 -10.19 -0.76 -0.02
N GLN A 200 -10.47 -0.43 1.25
CA GLN A 200 -10.38 -1.40 2.34
C GLN A 200 -11.35 -2.58 2.14
N ALA A 201 -12.59 -2.29 1.70
CA ALA A 201 -13.59 -3.31 1.42
C ALA A 201 -13.18 -4.24 0.26
N ALA A 202 -12.66 -3.68 -0.84
CA ALA A 202 -12.18 -4.42 -1.99
C ALA A 202 -11.00 -5.32 -1.64
N VAL A 203 -10.04 -4.80 -0.87
CA VAL A 203 -8.92 -5.58 -0.32
C VAL A 203 -9.43 -6.74 0.56
N GLY A 204 -10.32 -6.45 1.51
CA GLY A 204 -10.83 -7.46 2.43
C GLY A 204 -11.54 -8.60 1.71
N LEU A 205 -12.42 -8.29 0.75
CA LEU A 205 -13.10 -9.31 -0.05
C LEU A 205 -12.11 -10.14 -0.87
N ALA A 206 -11.15 -9.48 -1.54
CA ALA A 206 -10.16 -10.18 -2.34
C ALA A 206 -9.31 -11.14 -1.49
N ASN A 207 -8.90 -10.72 -0.29
CA ASN A 207 -8.13 -11.53 0.65
C ASN A 207 -8.91 -12.71 1.22
N LEU A 208 -10.24 -12.60 1.25
CA LEU A 208 -11.16 -13.67 1.62
C LEU A 208 -11.59 -14.54 0.42
N GLY A 209 -11.02 -14.33 -0.76
CA GLY A 209 -11.26 -15.16 -1.95
C GLY A 209 -12.45 -14.74 -2.81
N GLU A 210 -13.05 -13.58 -2.55
CA GLU A 210 -14.22 -13.10 -3.30
C GLU A 210 -13.80 -12.34 -4.57
N VAL A 211 -14.25 -12.83 -5.72
CA VAL A 211 -14.03 -12.18 -7.04
C VAL A 211 -14.53 -10.73 -7.07
N ALA A 212 -15.59 -10.42 -6.33
CA ALA A 212 -16.11 -9.05 -6.21
C ALA A 212 -15.04 -8.07 -5.67
N GLY A 213 -14.19 -8.50 -4.73
CA GLY A 213 -13.11 -7.67 -4.21
C GLY A 213 -12.05 -7.36 -5.25
N VAL A 214 -11.67 -8.36 -6.06
CA VAL A 214 -10.70 -8.19 -7.16
C VAL A 214 -11.24 -7.25 -8.23
N ARG A 215 -12.52 -7.35 -8.56
CA ARG A 215 -13.19 -6.42 -9.48
C ARG A 215 -13.23 -5.00 -8.89
N GLY A 216 -13.55 -4.86 -7.61
CA GLY A 216 -13.48 -3.58 -6.91
C GLY A 216 -12.09 -2.96 -6.94
N LEU A 217 -11.02 -3.74 -6.76
CA LEU A 217 -9.64 -3.24 -6.88
C LEU A 217 -9.33 -2.68 -8.27
N ALA A 218 -9.84 -3.31 -9.33
CA ALA A 218 -9.59 -2.86 -10.71
C ALA A 218 -10.16 -1.47 -11.02
N GLU A 219 -11.19 -1.02 -10.31
CA GLU A 219 -11.76 0.32 -10.46
C GLU A 219 -10.75 1.41 -10.08
N PHE A 220 -9.88 1.14 -9.12
CA PHE A 220 -8.86 2.08 -8.64
C PHE A 220 -7.68 2.24 -9.58
N LEU A 221 -7.55 1.42 -10.63
CA LEU A 221 -6.50 1.59 -11.65
C LEU A 221 -6.62 2.95 -12.39
N ASN A 222 -7.78 3.58 -12.36
CA ASN A 222 -7.98 4.91 -12.92
C ASN A 222 -8.19 5.99 -11.85
N SER A 223 -7.94 5.71 -10.56
CA SER A 223 -8.02 6.73 -9.50
C SER A 223 -7.01 7.86 -9.77
N GLU A 224 -7.36 9.09 -9.41
CA GLU A 224 -6.43 10.23 -9.42
C GLU A 224 -5.32 10.06 -8.35
N SER A 225 -5.60 9.29 -7.30
CA SER A 225 -4.63 8.97 -6.25
C SER A 225 -3.60 7.95 -6.74
N THR A 226 -2.33 8.36 -6.79
CA THR A 226 -1.21 7.46 -7.11
C THR A 226 -1.10 6.31 -6.10
N GLU A 227 -1.35 6.58 -4.81
CA GLU A 227 -1.32 5.54 -3.77
C GLU A 227 -2.40 4.48 -4.02
N ALA A 228 -3.63 4.90 -4.35
CA ALA A 228 -4.72 3.98 -4.65
C ALA A 228 -4.42 3.15 -5.90
N ARG A 229 -3.91 3.78 -6.96
CA ARG A 229 -3.48 3.09 -8.19
C ARG A 229 -2.40 2.04 -7.93
N THR A 230 -1.38 2.39 -7.14
CA THR A 230 -0.28 1.48 -6.79
C THR A 230 -0.80 0.29 -6.00
N ARG A 231 -1.57 0.54 -4.93
CA ARG A 231 -2.11 -0.52 -4.07
C ARG A 231 -3.02 -1.48 -4.85
N ALA A 232 -3.87 -0.95 -5.73
CA ALA A 232 -4.73 -1.74 -6.60
C ALA A 232 -3.93 -2.63 -7.55
N TRP A 233 -2.96 -2.04 -8.24
CA TRP A 233 -2.09 -2.76 -9.17
C TRP A 233 -1.31 -3.89 -8.48
N GLU A 234 -0.65 -3.60 -7.35
CA GLU A 234 0.09 -4.61 -6.57
C GLU A 234 -0.84 -5.73 -6.07
N GLY A 235 -2.04 -5.36 -5.59
CA GLY A 235 -3.05 -6.31 -5.14
C GLY A 235 -3.50 -7.23 -6.26
N LEU A 236 -3.88 -6.67 -7.41
CA LEU A 236 -4.30 -7.44 -8.59
C LEU A 236 -3.20 -8.38 -9.08
N GLN A 237 -1.94 -7.92 -9.09
CA GLN A 237 -0.79 -8.76 -9.41
C GLN A 237 -0.62 -9.91 -8.40
N ALA A 238 -0.67 -9.63 -7.10
CA ALA A 238 -0.52 -10.64 -6.05
C ALA A 238 -1.63 -11.70 -6.10
N LEU A 239 -2.86 -11.27 -6.40
CA LEU A 239 -4.04 -12.13 -6.48
C LEU A 239 -4.05 -13.01 -7.73
N THR A 240 -3.62 -12.48 -8.88
CA THR A 240 -3.86 -13.10 -10.20
C THR A 240 -2.59 -13.56 -10.93
N GLY A 241 -1.42 -13.06 -10.53
CA GLY A 241 -0.15 -13.26 -11.24
C GLY A 241 -0.06 -12.54 -12.61
N ARG A 242 -1.01 -11.65 -12.95
CA ARG A 242 -1.04 -10.90 -14.22
C ARG A 242 -0.53 -9.48 -14.03
N SER A 243 0.02 -8.86 -15.08
CA SER A 243 0.53 -7.46 -15.04
C SER A 243 -0.15 -6.53 -16.05
N PHE A 244 -0.43 -7.03 -17.26
CA PHE A 244 -1.01 -6.31 -18.41
C PHE A 244 -0.31 -4.99 -18.81
N GLY A 245 0.94 -4.79 -18.37
CA GLY A 245 1.73 -3.60 -18.71
C GLY A 245 1.19 -2.32 -18.08
N TYR A 246 0.50 -2.44 -16.95
CA TYR A 246 0.01 -1.28 -16.20
C TYR A 246 1.13 -0.74 -15.29
N SER A 247 1.34 0.58 -15.31
CA SER A 247 2.16 1.29 -14.33
C SER A 247 1.36 2.40 -13.65
N PRO A 248 1.40 2.52 -12.30
CA PRO A 248 0.65 3.54 -11.58
C PRO A 248 1.14 4.97 -11.84
N ILE A 249 2.34 5.14 -12.39
CA ILE A 249 2.97 6.45 -12.67
C ILE A 249 2.91 6.87 -14.15
N ASP A 250 2.34 6.03 -15.02
CA ASP A 250 2.17 6.39 -16.43
C ASP A 250 1.13 7.48 -16.63
N GLN A 251 1.11 8.09 -17.82
CA GLN A 251 0.11 9.08 -18.19
C GLN A 251 -1.31 8.46 -18.21
N PRO A 252 -2.36 9.24 -17.89
CA PRO A 252 -3.73 8.73 -17.78
C PRO A 252 -4.22 7.89 -18.98
N GLU A 253 -3.88 8.30 -20.19
CA GLU A 253 -4.27 7.64 -21.44
C GLU A 253 -3.64 6.24 -21.56
N THR A 254 -2.36 6.13 -21.21
CA THR A 254 -1.62 4.85 -21.17
C THR A 254 -2.19 3.93 -20.10
N ARG A 255 -2.46 4.47 -18.91
CA ARG A 255 -3.08 3.70 -17.81
C ARG A 255 -4.44 3.16 -18.21
N LYS A 256 -5.28 3.97 -18.87
CA LYS A 256 -6.63 3.58 -19.30
C LYS A 256 -6.61 2.38 -20.24
N ALA A 257 -5.67 2.34 -21.20
CA ALA A 257 -5.52 1.20 -22.10
C ALA A 257 -5.10 -0.09 -21.37
N ALA A 258 -4.17 0.00 -20.41
CA ALA A 258 -3.75 -1.14 -19.61
C ALA A 258 -4.85 -1.59 -18.61
N ALA A 259 -5.58 -0.64 -18.02
CA ALA A 259 -6.72 -0.92 -17.15
C ALA A 259 -7.86 -1.63 -17.90
N GLN A 260 -8.09 -1.31 -19.17
CA GLN A 260 -9.09 -2.04 -19.98
C GLN A 260 -8.74 -3.53 -20.12
N LYS A 261 -7.45 -3.87 -20.27
CA LYS A 261 -7.01 -5.27 -20.33
C LYS A 261 -7.30 -6.01 -19.03
N TRP A 262 -7.10 -5.35 -17.89
CA TRP A 262 -7.51 -5.87 -16.58
C TRP A 262 -9.02 -6.14 -16.53
N LEU A 263 -9.83 -5.17 -16.92
CA LEU A 263 -11.29 -5.31 -16.90
C LEU A 263 -11.79 -6.45 -17.81
N GLU A 264 -11.22 -6.62 -19.00
CA GLU A 264 -11.56 -7.75 -19.88
C GLU A 264 -11.15 -9.09 -19.28
N PHE A 265 -9.96 -9.19 -18.68
CA PHE A 265 -9.51 -10.42 -18.01
C PHE A 265 -10.45 -10.81 -16.86
N LEU A 266 -10.89 -9.85 -16.05
CA LEU A 266 -11.72 -10.09 -14.86
C LEU A 266 -13.19 -10.46 -15.18
N LYS A 267 -13.60 -10.41 -16.46
CA LYS A 267 -14.87 -10.97 -16.92
C LYS A 267 -14.82 -12.50 -17.09
N GLY A 268 -13.63 -13.05 -17.33
CA GLY A 268 -13.42 -14.47 -17.53
C GLY A 268 -13.28 -15.26 -16.22
N GLU A 269 -12.96 -16.55 -16.36
CA GLU A 269 -12.61 -17.42 -15.23
C GLU A 269 -11.13 -17.28 -14.88
N PHE A 270 -10.85 -17.16 -13.58
CA PHE A 270 -9.49 -17.07 -13.04
C PHE A 270 -9.47 -17.55 -11.58
N GLU A 271 -8.29 -17.95 -11.12
CA GLU A 271 -8.06 -18.39 -9.75
C GLU A 271 -7.31 -17.31 -8.96
N LEU A 272 -7.69 -17.13 -7.70
CA LEU A 272 -6.98 -16.27 -6.74
C LEU A 272 -5.91 -17.09 -6.02
N LYS A 273 -4.64 -16.68 -6.13
CA LYS A 273 -3.48 -17.45 -5.65
C LYS A 273 -2.69 -16.80 -4.52
N GLY A 274 -3.07 -15.59 -4.10
CA GLY A 274 -2.38 -14.82 -3.07
C GLY A 274 -3.32 -13.86 -2.35
N LYS A 275 -2.74 -12.91 -1.60
CA LYS A 275 -3.47 -11.84 -0.92
C LYS A 275 -2.86 -10.48 -1.24
N VAL A 276 -3.69 -9.45 -1.20
CA VAL A 276 -3.23 -8.07 -1.25
C VAL A 276 -2.35 -7.78 -0.04
N GLY A 277 -1.18 -7.17 -0.27
CA GLY A 277 -0.19 -6.92 0.77
C GLY A 277 0.79 -8.08 0.98
N GLU A 278 0.49 -9.29 0.48
CA GLU A 278 1.45 -10.40 0.39
C GLU A 278 2.20 -10.37 -0.95
N SER A 279 2.45 -9.17 -1.48
CA SER A 279 3.11 -9.03 -2.76
C SER A 279 4.49 -9.69 -2.69
N ARG A 280 4.65 -10.81 -3.40
CA ARG A 280 5.98 -11.40 -3.68
C ARG A 280 6.78 -10.54 -4.66
N VAL A 281 6.24 -9.39 -5.08
CA VAL A 281 6.92 -8.46 -5.97
C VAL A 281 8.17 -7.92 -5.28
N ILE A 282 9.31 -8.28 -5.83
CA ILE A 282 10.62 -7.79 -5.42
C ILE A 282 10.96 -6.60 -6.33
N ALA A 283 10.97 -5.41 -5.75
CA ALA A 283 11.58 -4.25 -6.40
C ALA A 283 13.09 -4.47 -6.43
N LEU A 284 13.61 -5.00 -7.54
CA LEU A 284 15.05 -5.18 -7.71
C LEU A 284 15.76 -3.83 -7.74
N PHE A 285 15.13 -2.80 -8.30
CA PHE A 285 15.59 -1.42 -8.16
C PHE A 285 14.66 -0.63 -7.23
N ASN A 286 15.22 -0.04 -6.17
CA ASN A 286 14.46 0.65 -5.12
C ASN A 286 14.28 2.16 -5.35
N GLY A 287 14.75 2.69 -6.48
CA GLY A 287 14.67 4.11 -6.81
C GLY A 287 15.65 5.02 -6.05
N ARG A 288 16.58 4.46 -5.26
CA ARG A 288 17.47 5.25 -4.38
C ARG A 288 18.93 4.87 -4.51
N ASP A 289 19.23 3.58 -4.59
CA ASP A 289 20.60 3.06 -4.53
C ASP A 289 20.70 1.67 -5.20
N LEU A 290 21.89 1.09 -5.17
CA LEU A 290 22.21 -0.20 -5.78
C LEU A 290 22.09 -1.39 -4.79
N ARG A 291 21.41 -1.25 -3.65
CA ARG A 291 21.22 -2.40 -2.74
C ARG A 291 20.58 -3.57 -3.47
N GLY A 292 21.16 -4.75 -3.30
CA GLY A 292 20.76 -5.97 -4.02
C GLY A 292 21.50 -6.20 -5.34
N TRP A 293 22.33 -5.24 -5.77
CA TRP A 293 23.16 -5.32 -6.95
C TRP A 293 24.65 -5.15 -6.62
N THR A 294 25.50 -5.62 -7.53
CA THR A 294 26.94 -5.35 -7.55
C THR A 294 27.34 -4.97 -8.97
N HIS A 295 28.06 -3.86 -9.13
CA HIS A 295 28.61 -3.42 -10.42
C HIS A 295 29.94 -4.13 -10.68
N TYR A 296 30.14 -4.62 -11.89
CA TYR A 296 31.37 -5.25 -12.35
C TYR A 296 31.93 -4.55 -13.59
N ARG A 297 33.26 -4.42 -13.64
CA ARG A 297 33.99 -3.95 -14.83
C ARG A 297 35.20 -4.85 -15.08
N GLY A 298 35.33 -5.34 -16.32
CA GLY A 298 36.37 -6.31 -16.66
C GLY A 298 36.33 -7.61 -15.85
N GLY A 299 35.17 -7.95 -15.27
CA GLY A 299 34.98 -9.14 -14.44
C GLY A 299 35.20 -8.95 -12.94
N ASN A 300 35.65 -7.77 -12.49
CA ASN A 300 35.88 -7.47 -11.08
C ASN A 300 34.80 -6.53 -10.53
N PRO A 301 34.39 -6.65 -9.25
CA PRO A 301 33.53 -5.66 -8.61
C PRO A 301 34.14 -4.27 -8.70
N VAL A 302 33.31 -3.27 -8.97
CA VAL A 302 33.71 -1.86 -8.97
C VAL A 302 33.62 -1.33 -7.54
N ASP A 303 34.72 -0.75 -7.06
CA ASP A 303 34.77 -0.16 -5.73
C ASP A 303 33.89 1.11 -5.64
N PRO A 304 33.37 1.46 -4.44
CA PRO A 304 32.46 2.59 -4.27
C PRO A 304 33.02 3.97 -4.66
N ASP A 305 34.34 4.11 -4.74
CA ASP A 305 35.05 5.34 -5.11
C ASP A 305 35.29 5.47 -6.63
N GLN A 306 35.01 4.42 -7.39
CA GLN A 306 35.11 4.42 -8.85
C GLN A 306 33.79 4.83 -9.50
N LYS A 307 33.87 5.35 -10.73
CA LYS A 307 32.69 5.72 -11.51
C LYS A 307 31.82 4.49 -11.80
N THR A 308 30.62 4.50 -11.24
CA THR A 308 29.61 3.43 -11.29
C THR A 308 28.26 3.95 -11.79
N TRP A 309 27.24 3.09 -11.76
CA TRP A 309 25.85 3.42 -12.02
C TRP A 309 25.33 4.42 -10.97
N THR A 310 24.62 5.45 -11.41
CA THR A 310 24.12 6.52 -10.53
C THR A 310 22.61 6.51 -10.47
N VAL A 311 22.05 6.97 -9.35
CA VAL A 311 20.61 7.16 -9.18
C VAL A 311 20.32 8.64 -9.02
N GLU A 312 19.50 9.19 -9.89
CA GLU A 312 19.07 10.60 -9.88
C GLU A 312 17.56 10.63 -10.14
N ASP A 313 16.79 11.34 -9.30
CA ASP A 313 15.33 11.46 -9.41
C ASP A 313 14.57 10.12 -9.56
N GLY A 314 15.05 9.07 -8.89
CA GLY A 314 14.45 7.74 -9.00
C GLY A 314 14.75 6.99 -10.30
N ILE A 315 15.68 7.51 -11.12
CA ILE A 315 16.14 6.90 -12.35
C ILE A 315 17.56 6.37 -12.16
N LEU A 316 17.76 5.10 -12.53
CA LEU A 316 19.06 4.46 -12.58
C LEU A 316 19.72 4.75 -13.93
N HIS A 317 20.87 5.40 -13.91
CA HIS A 317 21.64 5.78 -15.09
C HIS A 317 22.83 4.84 -15.30
N CYS A 318 22.86 4.20 -16.47
CA CYS A 318 24.03 3.47 -16.94
C CYS A 318 25.16 4.46 -17.28
N PRO A 319 26.39 4.26 -16.76
CA PRO A 319 27.48 5.21 -16.96
C PRO A 319 27.98 5.24 -18.41
N GLY A 320 27.80 4.15 -19.17
CA GLY A 320 28.14 4.07 -20.59
C GLY A 320 29.65 4.02 -20.89
N GLU A 321 30.45 3.52 -19.94
CA GLU A 321 31.91 3.42 -20.04
C GLU A 321 32.38 1.97 -20.13
N GLY A 322 31.51 1.09 -20.66
CA GLY A 322 31.71 -0.34 -20.73
C GLY A 322 32.95 -0.79 -21.52
N PRO A 323 33.32 -2.08 -21.42
CA PRO A 323 32.42 -3.16 -21.01
C PRO A 323 32.33 -3.34 -19.49
N GLY A 324 31.10 -3.43 -18.99
CA GLY A 324 30.76 -3.73 -17.61
C GLY A 324 29.32 -4.22 -17.48
N ASP A 325 28.89 -4.50 -16.25
CA ASP A 325 27.52 -4.93 -15.99
C ASP A 325 27.12 -4.76 -14.52
N LEU A 326 25.82 -4.63 -14.27
CA LEU A 326 25.23 -4.65 -12.94
C LEU A 326 24.53 -6.00 -12.72
N ARG A 327 24.87 -6.74 -11.66
CA ARG A 327 24.36 -8.11 -11.39
C ARG A 327 23.57 -8.16 -10.10
N THR A 328 22.48 -8.91 -10.07
CA THR A 328 21.79 -9.20 -8.81
C THR A 328 22.70 -10.03 -7.88
N ASN A 329 22.61 -9.78 -6.57
CA ASN A 329 23.42 -10.50 -5.58
C ASN A 329 22.92 -11.94 -5.35
N VAL A 330 21.69 -12.24 -5.76
CA VAL A 330 21.03 -13.54 -5.62
C VAL A 330 20.57 -14.08 -6.98
N ASN A 331 20.32 -15.38 -7.01
CA ASN A 331 19.75 -16.07 -8.16
C ASN A 331 18.22 -16.06 -8.09
N PHE A 332 17.59 -16.09 -9.25
CA PHE A 332 16.15 -16.23 -9.43
C PHE A 332 15.84 -17.40 -10.36
N GLU A 333 14.63 -17.96 -10.26
CA GLU A 333 14.15 -19.10 -11.05
C GLU A 333 12.91 -18.75 -11.86
N ASP A 334 11.73 -19.27 -11.51
CA ASP A 334 10.46 -18.95 -12.17
C ASP A 334 9.99 -17.55 -11.76
N TYR A 335 10.03 -16.60 -12.70
CA TYR A 335 9.61 -15.23 -12.46
C TYR A 335 9.06 -14.51 -13.70
N VAL A 336 8.35 -13.41 -13.46
CA VAL A 336 8.10 -12.37 -14.44
C VAL A 336 8.92 -11.14 -14.05
N LEU A 337 9.83 -10.73 -14.92
CA LEU A 337 10.63 -9.51 -14.75
C LEU A 337 10.06 -8.42 -15.64
N VAL A 338 9.79 -7.25 -15.07
CA VAL A 338 9.33 -6.04 -15.77
C VAL A 338 10.40 -4.97 -15.62
N VAL A 339 10.91 -4.50 -16.76
CA VAL A 339 11.94 -3.46 -16.84
C VAL A 339 11.41 -2.30 -17.67
N SER A 340 11.32 -1.11 -17.07
CA SER A 340 11.10 0.14 -17.81
C SER A 340 12.44 0.78 -18.13
N TYR A 341 12.75 0.94 -19.41
CA TYR A 341 14.00 1.53 -19.88
C TYR A 341 13.75 2.66 -20.88
N ARG A 342 14.73 3.56 -21.04
CA ARG A 342 14.70 4.67 -21.99
C ARG A 342 16.05 4.83 -22.67
N PHE A 343 16.04 5.16 -23.95
CA PHE A 343 17.22 5.54 -24.72
C PHE A 343 17.40 7.06 -24.71
N PRO A 344 18.45 7.60 -24.05
CA PRO A 344 18.72 9.04 -24.08
C PRO A 344 19.15 9.54 -25.46
N GLY A 345 19.69 8.65 -26.31
CA GLY A 345 20.15 8.97 -27.66
C GLY A 345 20.34 7.74 -28.55
N PRO A 346 20.62 7.94 -29.85
CA PRO A 346 20.59 6.90 -30.88
C PRO A 346 21.75 5.89 -30.80
N ARG A 347 22.78 6.17 -30.00
CA ARG A 347 23.94 5.29 -29.82
C ARG A 347 23.79 4.35 -28.61
N ALA A 348 22.69 4.43 -27.86
CA ALA A 348 22.44 3.58 -26.72
C ALA A 348 22.55 2.10 -27.09
N ASP A 349 23.26 1.34 -26.26
CA ASP A 349 23.49 -0.08 -26.45
C ASP A 349 23.67 -0.73 -25.07
N GLY A 350 23.12 -1.92 -24.94
CA GLY A 350 23.10 -2.69 -23.71
C GLY A 350 22.13 -3.85 -23.84
N GLY A 351 21.73 -4.42 -22.71
CA GLY A 351 20.96 -5.65 -22.68
C GLY A 351 20.59 -6.08 -21.27
N ILE A 352 19.65 -7.01 -21.20
CA ILE A 352 19.21 -7.67 -19.97
C ILE A 352 19.65 -9.12 -20.05
N GLY A 353 20.55 -9.53 -19.17
CA GLY A 353 20.97 -10.93 -19.05
C GLY A 353 20.04 -11.70 -18.12
N LEU A 354 19.58 -12.86 -18.57
CA LEU A 354 18.71 -13.77 -17.82
C LEU A 354 19.42 -15.09 -17.54
N ILE A 355 19.16 -15.66 -16.36
CA ILE A 355 19.67 -16.98 -15.96
C ILE A 355 21.20 -17.01 -16.02
N MET A 356 21.84 -15.95 -15.51
CA MET A 356 23.30 -15.91 -15.48
C MET A 356 23.85 -16.93 -14.49
N THR A 357 24.61 -17.86 -15.04
CA THR A 357 25.36 -18.87 -14.29
C THR A 357 26.86 -18.59 -14.36
N PRO A 358 27.63 -19.00 -13.34
CA PRO A 358 29.09 -19.02 -13.42
C PRO A 358 29.56 -19.90 -14.57
N ARG A 359 30.64 -19.49 -15.25
CA ARG A 359 31.30 -20.37 -16.23
C ARG A 359 31.87 -21.61 -15.55
N LYS A 360 31.69 -22.78 -16.18
CA LYS A 360 32.26 -24.04 -15.67
C LYS A 360 33.76 -23.90 -15.37
N GLY A 361 34.13 -24.19 -14.13
CA GLY A 361 35.52 -24.15 -13.66
C GLY A 361 36.04 -22.76 -13.25
N GLN A 362 35.20 -21.73 -13.20
CA GLN A 362 35.57 -20.41 -12.68
C GLN A 362 34.61 -19.96 -11.57
N PRO A 363 35.10 -19.20 -10.57
CA PRO A 363 34.23 -18.55 -9.60
C PRO A 363 33.22 -17.65 -10.34
N ALA A 364 32.05 -17.42 -9.74
CA ALA A 364 31.03 -16.48 -10.25
C ALA A 364 31.57 -15.04 -10.48
N GLY A 365 32.76 -14.75 -9.97
CA GLY A 365 33.58 -13.61 -10.34
C GLY A 365 34.81 -14.08 -11.13
N GLY A 366 34.77 -13.94 -12.45
CA GLY A 366 35.95 -14.07 -13.28
C GLY A 366 35.64 -14.50 -14.71
N PHE A 367 35.73 -13.56 -15.64
CA PHE A 367 36.39 -13.73 -16.94
C PHE A 367 36.71 -12.32 -17.42
N ALA A 368 37.73 -12.18 -18.25
CA ALA A 368 37.89 -10.99 -19.06
C ALA A 368 36.57 -10.71 -19.81
N ARG A 369 35.95 -9.58 -19.45
CA ARG A 369 34.74 -8.95 -20.01
C ARG A 369 33.40 -9.30 -19.34
N ASP A 370 32.87 -10.53 -19.35
CA ASP A 370 31.42 -10.74 -19.08
C ASP A 370 31.04 -11.74 -17.94
N GLY A 371 32.01 -12.31 -17.23
CA GLY A 371 31.83 -13.01 -15.95
C GLY A 371 30.93 -14.26 -15.84
N GLY A 372 30.14 -14.61 -16.86
CA GLY A 372 29.20 -15.74 -16.80
C GLY A 372 28.63 -16.16 -18.16
N ASP A 373 27.71 -17.12 -18.11
CA ASP A 373 26.95 -17.63 -19.26
C ASP A 373 25.46 -17.32 -19.04
N TYR A 374 24.81 -16.67 -20.01
CA TYR A 374 23.41 -16.24 -19.94
C TYR A 374 22.78 -16.02 -21.32
N LEU A 375 21.44 -15.92 -21.32
CA LEU A 375 20.68 -15.38 -22.43
C LEU A 375 20.62 -13.86 -22.30
N GLU A 376 21.10 -13.13 -23.31
CA GLU A 376 20.93 -11.69 -23.37
C GLU A 376 19.71 -11.33 -24.22
N VAL A 377 18.87 -10.44 -23.68
CA VAL A 377 17.83 -9.74 -24.40
C VAL A 377 18.35 -8.33 -24.69
N GLN A 378 18.60 -8.03 -25.96
CA GLN A 378 19.21 -6.77 -26.38
C GLN A 378 18.34 -5.57 -26.02
N LEU A 379 18.98 -4.46 -25.65
CA LEU A 379 18.40 -3.12 -25.58
C LEU A 379 19.16 -2.20 -26.53
N LEU A 380 18.71 -2.16 -27.79
CA LEU A 380 19.32 -1.38 -28.86
C LEU A 380 18.17 -0.75 -29.68
N PRO A 381 18.18 0.56 -29.95
CA PRO A 381 17.08 1.21 -30.68
C PRO A 381 16.71 0.47 -31.97
N GLY A 382 15.45 0.00 -32.05
CA GLY A 382 14.91 -0.75 -33.19
C GLY A 382 15.25 -2.25 -33.22
N ARG A 383 15.98 -2.74 -32.22
CA ARG A 383 16.42 -4.14 -32.09
C ARG A 383 16.21 -4.70 -30.68
N SER A 384 15.52 -3.98 -29.80
CA SER A 384 15.29 -4.51 -28.45
C SER A 384 14.43 -5.78 -28.52
N GLY A 385 14.80 -6.78 -27.74
CA GLY A 385 14.19 -8.11 -27.80
C GLY A 385 14.89 -9.11 -28.73
N ASP A 386 15.93 -8.69 -29.46
CA ASP A 386 16.86 -9.63 -30.09
C ASP A 386 17.54 -10.47 -28.99
N LEU A 387 17.75 -11.75 -29.28
CA LEU A 387 18.38 -12.69 -28.35
C LEU A 387 19.84 -12.89 -28.72
N TYR A 388 20.72 -12.86 -27.72
CA TYR A 388 22.14 -13.15 -27.87
C TYR A 388 22.58 -14.25 -26.92
N LYS A 389 23.45 -15.13 -27.42
CA LYS A 389 24.11 -16.14 -26.62
C LYS A 389 25.40 -15.57 -26.04
N ILE A 390 25.44 -15.39 -24.73
CA ILE A 390 26.66 -14.96 -24.04
C ILE A 390 27.38 -16.17 -23.44
N GLY A 391 28.67 -16.29 -23.79
CA GLY A 391 29.53 -17.39 -23.35
C GLY A 391 29.04 -18.77 -23.81
N GLY A 392 29.04 -19.71 -22.87
CA GLY A 392 28.65 -21.11 -23.06
C GLY A 392 27.15 -21.37 -23.00
N PHE A 393 26.31 -20.34 -22.85
CA PHE A 393 24.87 -20.52 -22.61
C PHE A 393 24.19 -21.37 -23.69
N ARG A 394 23.25 -22.22 -23.26
CA ARG A 394 22.54 -23.15 -24.16
C ARG A 394 21.05 -22.89 -24.09
N ALA A 395 20.50 -22.51 -25.24
CA ALA A 395 19.07 -22.38 -25.43
C ALA A 395 18.67 -22.82 -26.83
N LYS A 396 17.38 -23.08 -27.01
CA LYS A 396 16.76 -23.30 -28.31
C LYS A 396 15.78 -22.18 -28.63
N VAL A 397 15.78 -21.73 -29.87
CA VAL A 397 14.80 -20.79 -30.43
C VAL A 397 14.23 -21.42 -31.68
N ASP A 398 12.89 -21.44 -31.81
CA ASP A 398 12.19 -22.09 -32.93
C ASP A 398 12.62 -23.55 -33.15
N GLY A 399 12.85 -24.28 -32.04
CA GLY A 399 13.27 -25.69 -32.05
C GLY A 399 14.75 -25.95 -32.41
N LYS A 400 15.52 -24.91 -32.73
CA LYS A 400 16.95 -25.02 -33.11
C LYS A 400 17.84 -24.41 -32.04
N ASP A 401 19.08 -24.89 -31.95
CA ASP A 401 20.05 -24.30 -31.02
C ASP A 401 20.30 -22.82 -31.36
N LEU A 402 20.22 -21.97 -30.33
CA LEU A 402 20.57 -20.56 -30.43
C LEU A 402 22.05 -20.45 -30.82
N ARG A 403 22.29 -19.85 -31.98
CA ARG A 403 23.64 -19.47 -32.44
C ARG A 403 24.10 -18.22 -31.68
N PHE A 404 24.91 -17.36 -32.29
CA PHE A 404 25.34 -16.14 -31.62
C PHE A 404 24.17 -15.17 -31.33
N ALA A 405 23.26 -15.02 -32.29
CA ALA A 405 22.12 -14.12 -32.18
C ALA A 405 20.88 -14.67 -32.89
N HIS A 406 19.70 -14.22 -32.45
CA HIS A 406 18.42 -14.45 -33.11
C HIS A 406 17.59 -13.16 -33.05
N ARG A 407 17.04 -12.74 -34.20
CA ARG A 407 16.30 -11.48 -34.31
C ARG A 407 14.88 -11.62 -33.81
N ARG A 408 14.34 -10.57 -33.21
CA ARG A 408 12.93 -10.49 -32.88
C ARG A 408 12.03 -10.75 -34.09
N LYS A 409 10.88 -11.35 -33.81
CA LYS A 409 9.88 -11.79 -34.80
C LYS A 409 8.97 -10.66 -35.27
N GLU A 410 8.75 -9.66 -34.41
CA GLU A 410 7.86 -8.53 -34.66
C GLU A 410 8.64 -7.21 -34.62
N GLU A 411 8.27 -6.27 -35.50
CA GLU A 411 8.76 -4.91 -35.43
C GLU A 411 7.97 -4.08 -34.42
N VAL A 412 8.67 -3.43 -33.49
CA VAL A 412 8.08 -2.54 -32.50
C VAL A 412 8.78 -1.19 -32.57
N LYS A 413 7.99 -0.11 -32.60
CA LYS A 413 8.50 1.26 -32.58
C LYS A 413 9.09 1.56 -31.20
N GLU A 414 10.29 2.15 -31.21
CA GLU A 414 11.02 2.53 -30.01
C GLU A 414 11.54 3.97 -30.15
N PRO A 415 10.66 4.99 -30.06
CA PRO A 415 11.09 6.39 -30.13
C PRO A 415 12.10 6.72 -29.03
N LEU A 416 13.15 7.45 -29.40
CA LEU A 416 14.15 7.91 -28.44
C LEU A 416 13.51 8.84 -27.39
N LYS A 417 14.06 8.83 -26.18
CA LYS A 417 13.59 9.63 -25.03
C LYS A 417 12.19 9.29 -24.50
N GLU A 418 11.58 8.23 -24.99
CA GLU A 418 10.36 7.65 -24.42
C GLU A 418 10.68 6.42 -23.57
N TRP A 419 9.78 6.08 -22.65
CA TRP A 419 9.89 4.88 -21.83
C TRP A 419 9.35 3.68 -22.59
N HIS A 420 10.06 2.56 -22.52
CA HIS A 420 9.67 1.28 -23.09
C HIS A 420 9.63 0.23 -22.00
N GLU A 421 8.70 -0.72 -22.12
CA GLU A 421 8.57 -1.85 -21.22
C GLU A 421 9.16 -3.10 -21.88
N MET A 422 10.15 -3.70 -21.22
CA MET A 422 10.58 -5.07 -21.47
C MET A 422 10.00 -5.97 -20.38
N ARG A 423 9.14 -6.91 -20.77
CA ARG A 423 8.56 -7.90 -19.86
C ARG A 423 9.07 -9.28 -20.25
N LEU A 424 9.72 -9.95 -19.31
CA LEU A 424 10.42 -11.21 -19.50
C LEU A 424 9.78 -12.25 -18.59
N GLU A 425 9.08 -13.22 -19.17
CA GLU A 425 8.52 -14.35 -18.42
C GLU A 425 9.51 -15.51 -18.49
N VAL A 426 10.01 -15.96 -17.35
CA VAL A 426 10.92 -17.10 -17.21
C VAL A 426 10.20 -18.17 -16.41
N ARG A 427 9.97 -19.35 -17.01
CA ARG A 427 9.30 -20.47 -16.34
C ARG A 427 9.85 -21.80 -16.83
N ASP A 428 10.40 -22.60 -15.92
CA ASP A 428 10.99 -23.91 -16.22
C ASP A 428 12.02 -23.87 -17.37
N GLY A 429 12.78 -22.76 -17.45
CA GLY A 429 13.73 -22.50 -18.55
C GLY A 429 13.10 -21.96 -19.84
N LEU A 430 11.77 -21.92 -19.97
CA LEU A 430 11.11 -21.20 -21.07
C LEU A 430 11.14 -19.70 -20.79
N VAL A 431 11.72 -18.94 -21.72
CA VAL A 431 11.80 -17.48 -21.70
C VAL A 431 10.88 -16.92 -22.78
N LYS A 432 9.96 -16.04 -22.41
CA LYS A 432 9.16 -15.24 -23.35
C LYS A 432 9.49 -13.76 -23.20
N VAL A 433 9.75 -13.12 -24.33
CA VAL A 433 10.21 -11.73 -24.40
C VAL A 433 9.11 -10.87 -24.99
N TYR A 434 8.57 -9.96 -24.19
CA TYR A 434 7.57 -8.99 -24.63
C TYR A 434 8.14 -7.58 -24.60
N LEU A 435 7.99 -6.85 -25.71
CA LEU A 435 8.35 -5.45 -25.84
C LEU A 435 7.09 -4.62 -26.04
N ASN A 436 6.83 -3.67 -25.14
CA ASN A 436 5.63 -2.82 -25.16
C ASN A 436 4.33 -3.64 -25.32
N GLY A 437 4.28 -4.80 -24.65
CA GLY A 437 3.14 -5.73 -24.68
C GLY A 437 3.08 -6.70 -25.86
N ILE A 438 3.97 -6.61 -26.84
CA ILE A 438 4.02 -7.50 -28.01
C ILE A 438 5.04 -8.61 -27.77
N LEU A 439 4.68 -9.87 -28.02
CA LEU A 439 5.62 -11.00 -27.94
C LEU A 439 6.60 -10.91 -29.12
N VAL A 440 7.88 -10.67 -28.83
CA VAL A 440 8.90 -10.43 -29.85
C VAL A 440 9.89 -11.58 -29.97
N ASN A 441 10.07 -12.41 -28.93
CA ASN A 441 10.93 -13.59 -28.98
C ASN A 441 10.57 -14.63 -27.92
N GLU A 442 11.02 -15.88 -28.15
CA GLU A 442 10.89 -16.97 -27.17
C GLU A 442 12.12 -17.88 -27.23
N ALA A 443 12.61 -18.36 -26.09
CA ALA A 443 13.74 -19.29 -26.01
C ALA A 443 13.52 -20.35 -24.93
N ALA A 444 13.94 -21.59 -25.18
CA ALA A 444 13.99 -22.65 -24.18
C ALA A 444 15.44 -22.83 -23.71
N ALA A 445 15.76 -22.27 -22.55
CA ALA A 445 17.05 -22.42 -21.90
C ALA A 445 17.22 -23.79 -21.25
N GLN A 446 18.46 -24.28 -21.22
CA GLN A 446 18.79 -25.52 -20.50
C GLN A 446 18.88 -25.27 -18.98
N GLU A 447 19.48 -24.16 -18.59
CA GLU A 447 19.56 -23.69 -17.22
C GLU A 447 18.24 -23.02 -16.81
N LYS A 448 17.83 -23.19 -15.54
CA LYS A 448 16.52 -22.73 -15.02
C LYS A 448 16.62 -21.69 -13.90
N SER A 449 17.82 -21.47 -13.36
CA SER A 449 18.07 -20.54 -12.27
C SER A 449 19.39 -19.80 -12.50
N GLY A 450 19.41 -18.51 -12.20
CA GLY A 450 20.61 -17.68 -12.30
C GLY A 450 20.35 -16.23 -11.94
N ARG A 451 21.39 -15.40 -12.01
CA ARG A 451 21.29 -13.96 -11.72
C ARG A 451 20.66 -13.21 -12.89
N ILE A 452 20.17 -12.01 -12.59
CA ILE A 452 19.76 -11.02 -13.61
C ILE A 452 20.89 -10.00 -13.77
N VAL A 453 21.10 -9.56 -15.01
CA VAL A 453 22.20 -8.67 -15.40
C VAL A 453 21.66 -7.48 -16.18
N LEU A 454 22.16 -6.27 -15.92
CA LEU A 454 22.03 -5.13 -16.81
C LEU A 454 23.39 -4.84 -17.44
N ARG A 455 23.48 -4.90 -18.76
CA ARG A 455 24.72 -4.67 -19.48
C ARG A 455 25.04 -3.19 -19.60
N GLU A 456 26.30 -2.85 -19.33
CA GLU A 456 26.90 -1.55 -19.60
C GLU A 456 27.84 -1.69 -20.80
N GLU A 457 27.42 -1.13 -21.94
CA GLU A 457 28.28 -0.96 -23.11
C GLU A 457 28.78 0.50 -23.20
N ARG A 458 29.12 0.98 -24.39
CA ARG A 458 29.73 2.31 -24.61
C ARG A 458 28.74 3.48 -24.60
N SER A 459 27.48 3.26 -24.21
CA SER A 459 26.45 4.30 -24.30
C SER A 459 25.42 4.19 -23.19
N LYS A 460 24.82 5.34 -22.87
CA LYS A 460 23.92 5.50 -21.73
C LYS A 460 22.57 4.85 -22.00
N LEU A 461 22.02 4.28 -20.94
CA LEU A 461 20.66 3.74 -20.80
C LEU A 461 20.12 4.22 -19.47
N GLU A 462 18.80 4.38 -19.40
CA GLU A 462 18.13 4.81 -18.18
C GLU A 462 17.04 3.80 -17.82
N PHE A 463 16.89 3.53 -16.53
CA PHE A 463 15.92 2.58 -16.00
C PHE A 463 15.16 3.24 -14.85
N ARG A 464 13.83 3.12 -14.80
CA ARG A 464 13.01 3.64 -13.68
C ARG A 464 12.30 2.56 -12.87
N GLN A 465 12.12 1.39 -13.45
CA GLN A 465 11.43 0.27 -12.83
C GLN A 465 12.16 -1.02 -13.20
N ILE A 466 12.55 -1.79 -12.19
CA ILE A 466 13.08 -3.14 -12.35
C ILE A 466 12.42 -3.99 -11.26
N THR A 467 11.41 -4.73 -11.67
CA THR A 467 10.48 -5.38 -10.75
C THR A 467 10.37 -6.85 -11.11
N LEU A 468 10.57 -7.73 -10.13
CA LEU A 468 10.51 -9.17 -10.29
C LEU A 468 9.34 -9.74 -9.50
N LEU A 469 8.49 -10.52 -10.16
CA LEU A 469 7.43 -11.30 -9.53
C LEU A 469 7.81 -12.78 -9.60
N PRO A 470 8.10 -13.45 -8.48
CA PRO A 470 8.24 -14.90 -8.45
C PRO A 470 6.92 -15.55 -8.84
N VAL A 471 6.94 -16.49 -9.81
CA VAL A 471 5.75 -17.23 -10.27
C VAL A 471 5.85 -18.74 -10.01
N GLY A 472 6.96 -19.19 -9.42
CA GLY A 472 7.14 -20.53 -8.88
C GLY A 472 7.00 -20.53 -7.36
N GLY A 473 6.30 -21.53 -6.85
CA GLY A 473 6.02 -21.80 -5.44
C GLY A 473 5.20 -23.07 -5.34
#